data_AF-A0A522WEQ7-F1
#
_entry.id   AF-A0A522WEQ7-F1
#
_cell.length_a   1.000
_cell.length_b   1.000
_cell.length_c   1.000
_cell.angle_alpha   90.00
_cell.angle_beta   90.00
_cell.angle_gamma   90.00
#
_symmetry.space_group_name_H-M   'P 1'
#
loop_
_entity.id
_entity.type
_entity.pdbx_description
1 polymer ?
#
loop_
_entity_poly.entity_id
_entity_poly.type
_entity_poly.pdbx_seq_one_letter_code
_entity_poly.pdbx_strand_id
1 'polypeptide(L)' 'MDPSLIEIIQTAVLSARTQGLGTQEQRAAAEAVLLAMIPSLSPAIANLIVEQLYPFVAEMGAVA' A
#
# COMPACT_ATOMS: atom_id res chain seq x y z
N MET A 1 10.44 6.83 -15.26
CA MET A 1 10.37 7.37 -13.89
C MET A 1 9.98 6.21 -13.01
N ASP A 2 10.79 5.88 -12.01
CA ASP A 2 10.41 4.87 -11.03
C ASP A 2 9.22 5.40 -10.23
N PRO A 3 8.12 4.63 -10.11
CA PRO A 3 6.96 5.08 -9.34
C PRO A 3 7.37 5.32 -7.90
N SER A 4 6.88 6.41 -7.31
CA SER A 4 7.13 6.72 -5.92
C SER A 4 6.51 5.63 -5.02
N LEU A 5 7.09 5.41 -3.85
CA LEU A 5 6.56 4.48 -2.84
C LEU A 5 5.09 4.76 -2.50
N ILE A 6 4.70 6.05 -2.52
CA ILE A 6 3.32 6.47 -2.26
C ILE A 6 2.39 6.01 -3.39
N GLU A 7 2.77 6.17 -4.66
CA GLU A 7 1.97 5.72 -5.80
C GLU A 7 1.80 4.21 -5.85
N ILE A 8 2.85 3.46 -5.49
CA ILE A 8 2.82 2.00 -5.40
C ILE A 8 1.79 1.56 -4.35
N ILE A 9 1.89 2.11 -3.13
CA ILE A 9 0.98 1.79 -2.02
C ILE A 9 -0.44 2.23 -2.36
N GLN A 10 -0.61 3.41 -2.95
CA GLN A 10 -1.90 3.93 -3.37
C GLN A 10 -2.58 3.01 -4.38
N THR A 11 -1.85 2.55 -5.39
CA THR A 11 -2.39 1.65 -6.41
C THR A 11 -2.82 0.31 -5.79
N ALA A 12 -2.01 -0.24 -4.88
CA ALA A 12 -2.33 -1.48 -4.18
C ALA A 12 -3.57 -1.35 -3.28
N VAL A 13 -3.65 -0.27 -2.49
CA VAL A 13 -4.78 0.01 -1.60
C VAL A 13 -6.06 0.26 -2.40
N LEU A 14 -6.00 1.05 -3.48
CA LEU A 14 -7.16 1.29 -4.34
C LEU A 14 -7.64 0.02 -5.03
N SER A 15 -6.72 -0.80 -5.57
CA SER A 15 -7.07 -2.07 -6.19
C SER A 15 -7.69 -3.07 -5.21
N ALA A 16 -7.19 -3.12 -3.96
CA ALA A 16 -7.79 -3.93 -2.90
C ALA A 16 -9.19 -3.41 -2.52
N ARG A 17 -9.35 -2.08 -2.42
CA ARG A 17 -10.62 -1.43 -2.11
C ARG A 17 -11.68 -1.68 -3.18
N THR A 18 -11.34 -1.60 -4.47
CA THR A 18 -12.30 -1.87 -5.56
C THR A 18 -12.76 -3.33 -5.60
N GLN A 19 -12.01 -4.24 -4.99
CA GLN A 19 -12.39 -5.64 -4.80
C GLN A 19 -13.22 -5.89 -3.52
N GLY A 20 -13.57 -4.83 -2.78
CA GLY A 20 -14.37 -4.92 -1.55
C GLY A 20 -13.58 -5.38 -0.32
N LEU A 21 -12.24 -5.35 -0.38
CA LEU A 21 -11.39 -5.76 0.73
C LEU A 21 -11.41 -4.72 1.87
N GLY A 22 -11.34 -5.21 3.11
CA GLY A 22 -11.29 -4.38 4.32
C GLY A 22 -9.96 -3.67 4.51
N THR A 23 -9.88 -2.80 5.52
CA THR A 23 -8.68 -2.00 5.82
C THR A 23 -7.46 -2.87 6.09
N GLN A 24 -7.62 -3.99 6.79
CA GLN A 24 -6.52 -4.89 7.10
C GLN A 24 -5.99 -5.58 5.83
N GLU A 25 -6.90 -6.04 4.97
CA GLU A 25 -6.58 -6.67 3.70
C GLU A 25 -5.95 -5.67 2.70
N GLN A 26 -6.39 -4.41 2.72
CA GLN A 26 -5.77 -3.34 1.92
C GLN A 26 -4.32 -3.09 2.33
N ARG A 27 -4.00 -3.07 3.63
CA ARG A 27 -2.62 -2.95 4.12
C ARG A 27 -1.77 -4.16 3.74
N ALA A 28 -2.31 -5.37 3.91
CA ALA A 28 -1.63 -6.59 3.51
C ALA A 28 -1.31 -6.61 2.00
N ALA A 29 -2.24 -6.14 1.16
CA ALA A 29 -2.01 -5.99 -0.27
C ALA A 29 -0.88 -5.00 -0.59
N ALA A 30 -0.85 -3.85 0.07
CA ALA A 30 0.23 -2.88 -0.09
C ALA A 30 1.60 -3.43 0.34
N GLU A 31 1.65 -4.17 1.45
CA GLU A 31 2.88 -4.81 1.93
C GLU A 31 3.38 -5.85 0.94
N ALA A 32 2.49 -6.70 0.42
CA ALA A 32 2.83 -7.71 -0.58
C ALA A 32 3.39 -7.09 -1.87
N VAL A 33 2.80 -5.98 -2.33
CA VAL A 33 3.29 -5.25 -3.51
C VAL A 33 4.66 -4.63 -3.26
N LEU A 34 4.88 -4.03 -2.09
CA LEU A 34 6.19 -3.47 -1.72
C LEU A 34 7.29 -4.53 -1.70
N LEU A 35 7.03 -5.69 -1.10
CA LEU A 35 7.98 -6.81 -1.05
C LEU A 35 8.25 -7.40 -2.43
N ALA A 36 7.24 -7.46 -3.30
CA ALA A 36 7.42 -7.91 -4.68
C ALA A 36 8.27 -6.93 -5.51
N MET A 37 8.11 -5.62 -5.29
CA MET A 37 8.86 -4.58 -6.01
C MET A 37 10.27 -4.38 -5.46
N ILE A 38 10.47 -4.58 -4.15
CA ILE A 38 11.76 -4.39 -3.48
C ILE A 38 12.09 -5.67 -2.70
N PRO A 39 12.64 -6.71 -3.37
CA PRO A 39 12.91 -8.00 -2.73
C PRO A 39 13.97 -7.95 -1.62
N SER A 40 14.79 -6.89 -1.58
CA SER A 40 15.76 -6.63 -0.51
C SER A 40 15.14 -5.97 0.72
N LEU A 41 13.88 -5.53 0.64
CA LEU A 41 13.17 -4.91 1.74
C LEU A 41 12.78 -5.97 2.77
N SER A 42 13.11 -5.72 4.03
CA SER A 42 12.66 -6.57 5.12
C SER A 42 11.13 -6.48 5.27
N PRO A 43 10.42 -7.61 5.51
CA PRO A 43 8.99 -7.59 5.81
C PRO A 43 8.61 -6.62 6.93
N ALA A 44 9.41 -6.54 7.99
CA ALA A 44 9.17 -5.62 9.10
C ALA A 44 9.24 -4.14 8.66
N ILE A 45 10.13 -3.82 7.71
CA ILE A 45 10.27 -2.46 7.18
C ILE A 45 9.14 -2.16 6.19
N ALA A 46 8.74 -3.12 5.36
CA ALA A 46 7.60 -2.99 4.47
C ALA A 46 6.32 -2.70 5.25
N ASN A 47 6.07 -3.46 6.31
CA ASN A 47 4.94 -3.25 7.20
C ASN A 47 4.95 -1.83 7.83
N LEU A 48 6.10 -1.40 8.34
CA LEU A 48 6.24 -0.05 8.92
C LEU A 48 5.96 1.05 7.90
N ILE A 49 6.46 0.91 6.67
CA ILE A 49 6.19 1.85 5.58
C ILE A 49 4.69 1.92 5.26
N VAL A 50 4.01 0.77 5.16
CA VAL A 50 2.57 0.71 4.91
C VAL A 50 1.78 1.35 6.03
N GLU A 51 2.07 1.05 7.29
CA GLU A 51 1.36 1.63 8.43
C GLU A 51 1.50 3.16 8.50
N GLN A 52 2.67 3.69 8.16
CA GLN A 52 2.90 5.14 8.13
C GLN A 52 2.20 5.83 6.95
N LEU A 53 2.14 5.18 5.78
CA LEU A 53 1.61 5.79 4.56
C LEU A 53 0.13 5.51 4.32
N TYR A 54 -0.43 4.46 4.91
CA TYR A 54 -1.82 4.07 4.73
C TYR A 54 -2.82 5.17 5.12
N PRO A 55 -2.70 5.92 6.23
CA PRO A 55 -3.63 6.99 6.57
C PRO A 55 -3.74 8.04 5.46
N PHE A 56 -2.60 8.48 4.92
CA PHE A 56 -2.54 9.46 3.83
C PHE A 56 -3.21 8.93 2.56
N VAL A 57 -2.94 7.67 2.21
CA VAL A 57 -3.52 7.00 1.04
C VAL A 57 -5.02 6.76 1.21
N ALA A 58 -5.44 6.38 2.41
CA ALA A 58 -6.84 6.11 2.73
C ALA A 58 -7.69 7.38 2.61
N GLU A 59 -7.16 8.52 3.05
CA GLU A 59 -7.76 9.84 2.91
C GLU A 59 -7.81 10.30 1.45
N MET A 60 -6.73 10.14 0.69
CA MET A 60 -6.70 10.48 -0.74
C MET A 60 -7.71 9.68 -1.57
N GLY A 61 -7.95 8.42 -1.22
CA GLY A 61 -8.96 7.59 -1.89
C GLY A 61 -10.40 7.86 -1.45
N ALA A 62 -10.63 8.70 -0.44
CA ALA A 62 -11.96 9.04 0.06
C ALA A 62 -12.55 10.31 -0.59
N VAL A 63 -11.72 11.08 -1.32
CA VAL A 63 -12.11 12.30 -2.05
C VAL A 63 -12.42 12.08 -3.54
N ALA A 64 -12.50 10.81 -3.99
CA ALA A 64 -12.84 10.43 -5.36
C ALA A 64 -14.29 9.93 -5.49
#